data_AF-A0A392NB44-F1
#
_entry.id   AF-A0A392NB44-F1
#
_cell.length_a   1.000
_cell.length_b   1.000
_cell.length_c   1.000
_cell.angle_alpha   90.00
_cell.angle_beta   90.00
_cell.angle_gamma   90.00
#
_symmetry.space_group_name_H-M   'P 1'
#
loop_
_entity.id
_entity.type
_entity.pdbx_description
1 polymer ?
#
loop_
_entity_poly.entity_id
_entity_poly.type
_entity_poly.pdbx_seq_one_letter_code
_entity_poly.pdbx_strand_id
1 'polypeptide(L)'
;MHYAGPTEVQWHAKARINAGANFYIVGRDPAGMGHPTEKRDLYDPDHGKKVLSMAPGLEKLNILPFRVAAYDTKVNKMAFFDPSRSQDFLFISGTK
;
A
#
# COMPACT_ATOMS: atom_id res chain seq x y z
N MET A 1 -3.41 -1.09 15.73
CA MET A 1 -3.82 -0.92 14.32
C MET A 1 -5.15 -0.20 14.34
N HIS A 2 -5.26 0.96 13.69
CA HIS A 2 -6.47 1.78 13.67
C HIS A 2 -7.33 1.54 12.43
N TYR A 3 -6.72 1.00 11.37
CA TYR A 3 -7.27 0.94 10.01
C TYR A 3 -7.61 2.33 9.47
N ALA A 4 -6.74 3.31 9.76
CA ALA A 4 -6.95 4.73 9.43
C ALA A 4 -6.17 5.20 8.18
N GLY A 5 -5.80 4.27 7.29
CA GLY A 5 -5.30 4.56 5.94
C GLY A 5 -4.15 5.58 5.87
N PRO A 6 -4.26 6.64 5.04
CA PRO A 6 -3.22 7.67 4.89
C PRO A 6 -2.82 8.40 6.18
N THR A 7 -3.68 8.41 7.19
CA THR A 7 -3.34 8.98 8.51
C THR A 7 -2.47 8.00 9.30
N GLU A 8 -2.86 6.73 9.36
CA GLU A 8 -2.12 5.73 10.13
C GLU A 8 -0.78 5.35 9.49
N VAL A 9 -0.65 5.36 8.16
CA VAL A 9 0.62 5.02 7.51
C VAL A 9 1.76 5.99 7.88
N GLN A 10 1.44 7.25 8.20
CA GLN A 10 2.41 8.22 8.72
C GLN A 10 2.94 7.79 10.09
N TRP A 11 2.06 7.36 10.99
CA TRP A 11 2.43 6.81 12.29
C TRP A 11 3.31 5.56 12.13
N HIS A 12 2.94 4.65 11.23
CA HIS A 12 3.72 3.45 10.94
C HIS A 12 5.13 3.77 10.44
N ALA A 13 5.28 4.78 9.59
CA ALA A 13 6.59 5.23 9.10
C ALA A 13 7.41 5.90 10.21
N LYS A 14 6.81 6.82 10.97
CA LYS A 14 7.48 7.52 12.07
C LYS A 14 8.01 6.56 13.13
N ALA A 15 7.22 5.54 13.50
CA ALA A 15 7.64 4.52 14.46
C ALA A 15 8.88 3.75 13.97
N ARG A 16 8.96 3.45 12.67
CA ARG A 16 10.11 2.75 12.05
C ARG A 16 11.35 3.62 11.98
N ILE A 17 11.20 4.92 11.70
CA ILE A 17 12.32 5.89 11.80
C ILE A 17 12.94 5.85 13.19
N ASN A 18 12.08 5.92 14.23
CA ASN A 18 12.56 5.90 15.62
C ASN A 18 13.25 4.57 15.97
N ALA A 19 12.94 3.49 15.28
CA ALA A 19 13.59 2.19 15.41
C ALA A 19 14.86 2.04 14.54
N GLY A 20 15.31 3.10 13.86
CA GLY A 20 16.55 3.10 13.07
C GLY A 20 16.38 2.75 11.59
N ALA A 21 15.15 2.71 11.06
CA ALA A 21 14.94 2.47 9.63
C ALA A 21 15.25 3.71 8.80
N ASN A 22 16.11 3.55 7.78
CA ASN A 22 16.45 4.60 6.81
C ASN A 22 15.60 4.55 5.54
N PHE A 23 14.91 3.43 5.32
CA PHE A 23 14.02 3.18 4.18
C PHE A 23 12.67 2.66 4.68
N TYR A 24 11.59 3.03 3.98
CA TYR A 24 10.25 2.56 4.30
C TYR A 24 9.50 2.17 3.03
N ILE A 25 9.16 0.89 2.93
CA ILE A 25 8.40 0.33 1.81
C ILE A 25 6.92 0.65 2.01
N VAL A 26 6.27 1.13 0.96
CA VAL A 26 4.82 1.40 0.96
C VAL A 26 4.18 0.93 -0.35
N GLY A 27 3.14 0.12 -0.22
CA GLY A 27 2.40 -0.46 -1.35
C GLY A 27 1.07 0.26 -1.62
N ARG A 28 0.11 -0.50 -2.15
CA ARG A 28 -1.28 -0.07 -2.37
C ARG A 28 -2.09 -0.16 -1.08
N ASP A 29 -2.93 0.85 -0.84
CA ASP A 29 -3.89 0.93 0.27
C ASP A 29 -3.29 0.59 1.66
N PRO A 30 -2.17 1.22 2.05
CA PRO A 30 -1.53 0.92 3.32
C PRO A 30 -2.43 1.34 4.49
N ALA A 31 -2.59 0.44 5.46
CA ALA A 31 -3.49 0.61 6.60
C ALA A 31 -4.97 0.84 6.24
N GLY A 32 -5.39 0.48 5.02
CA GLY A 32 -6.78 0.52 4.59
C GLY A 32 -7.56 -0.74 4.92
N MET A 33 -8.86 -0.67 4.66
CA MET A 33 -9.83 -1.76 4.77
C MET A 33 -11.06 -1.48 3.90
N GLY A 34 -11.91 -2.49 3.69
CA GLY A 34 -13.21 -2.28 3.05
C GLY A 34 -14.14 -1.42 3.91
N HIS A 35 -14.98 -0.61 3.27
CA HIS A 35 -15.98 0.20 3.98
C HIS A 35 -17.00 -0.72 4.66
N PRO A 36 -17.36 -0.48 5.93
CA PRO A 36 -18.21 -1.41 6.70
C PRO A 36 -19.64 -1.55 6.15
N THR A 37 -20.15 -0.51 5.49
CA THR A 37 -21.54 -0.45 4.98
C THR A 37 -21.65 -0.30 3.47
N GLU A 38 -20.53 -0.02 2.77
CA GLU A 38 -20.54 0.27 1.33
C GLU A 38 -19.63 -0.71 0.60
N LYS A 39 -19.94 -1.05 -0.65
CA LYS A 39 -19.14 -1.97 -1.46
C LYS A 39 -17.96 -1.26 -2.12
N ARG A 40 -17.08 -0.65 -1.32
CA ARG A 40 -15.86 0.04 -1.78
C ARG A 40 -14.78 0.00 -0.70
N ASP A 41 -13.56 0.37 -1.09
CA ASP A 41 -12.48 0.63 -0.14
C ASP A 41 -12.75 1.90 0.68
N LEU A 42 -12.25 1.94 1.91
CA LEU A 42 -12.42 3.08 2.82
C LEU A 42 -11.58 4.30 2.37
N TYR A 43 -10.44 4.04 1.73
CA TYR A 43 -9.51 5.06 1.24
C TYR A 43 -9.17 4.82 -0.23
N ASP A 44 -8.72 5.88 -0.90
CA ASP A 44 -8.11 5.74 -2.22
C ASP A 44 -6.76 4.98 -2.09
N PRO A 45 -6.52 3.95 -2.91
CA PRO A 45 -5.38 3.06 -2.79
C PRO A 45 -4.01 3.75 -2.98
N ASP A 46 -3.95 4.92 -3.60
CA ASP A 46 -2.71 5.65 -3.84
C ASP A 46 -2.46 6.76 -2.82
N HIS A 47 -3.46 7.15 -2.02
CA HIS A 47 -3.33 8.25 -1.07
C HIS A 47 -2.27 7.99 -0.01
N GLY A 48 -2.13 6.75 0.47
CA GLY A 48 -1.11 6.42 1.47
C GLY A 48 0.30 6.77 1.02
N LYS A 49 0.66 6.44 -0.24
CA LYS A 49 1.98 6.75 -0.82
C LYS A 49 2.16 8.26 -1.01
N LYS A 50 1.16 8.92 -1.58
CA LYS A 50 1.20 10.38 -1.85
C LYS A 50 1.33 11.17 -0.55
N VAL A 51 0.49 10.88 0.44
CA VAL A 51 0.52 11.54 1.76
C VAL A 51 1.86 11.32 2.45
N LEU A 52 2.40 10.10 2.44
CA LEU A 52 3.69 9.82 3.06
C LEU A 52 4.84 10.62 2.44
N SER A 53 4.82 10.83 1.12
CA SER A 53 5.85 11.59 0.40
C SER A 53 5.85 13.10 0.69
N MET A 54 4.74 13.63 1.22
CA MET A 54 4.57 15.05 1.54
C MET A 54 4.37 15.31 3.05
N ALA A 55 4.47 14.27 3.89
CA ALA A 55 4.22 14.38 5.31
C ALA A 55 5.40 15.06 6.04
N PRO A 56 5.14 16.11 6.83
CA PRO A 56 6.18 16.81 7.57
C PRO A 56 6.79 15.90 8.66
N GLY A 57 8.09 16.04 8.90
CA GLY A 57 8.85 15.25 9.88
C GLY A 57 9.27 13.86 9.41
N LEU A 58 9.00 13.49 8.15
CA LEU A 58 9.47 12.25 7.51
C LEU A 58 10.52 12.50 6.42
N GLU A 59 11.06 13.72 6.30
CA GLU A 59 11.93 14.15 5.18
C GLU A 59 13.25 13.36 5.11
N LYS A 60 13.71 12.82 6.26
CA LYS A 60 14.94 12.02 6.34
C LYS A 60 14.74 10.55 5.98
N LEU A 61 13.51 10.10 5.79
CA LEU A 61 13.17 8.71 5.50
C LEU A 61 13.01 8.51 3.99
N ASN A 62 13.74 7.54 3.44
CA ASN A 62 13.64 7.20 2.04
C ASN A 62 12.40 6.34 1.80
N ILE A 63 11.36 6.94 1.22
CA ILE A 63 10.13 6.22 0.88
C ILE A 63 10.35 5.41 -0.41
N LEU A 64 10.05 4.11 -0.35
CA LEU A 64 10.11 3.20 -1.50
C LEU A 64 8.70 2.79 -1.90
N PRO A 65 8.05 3.51 -2.84
CA PRO A 65 6.70 3.20 -3.27
C PRO A 65 6.66 2.06 -4.28
N PHE A 66 5.71 1.14 -4.09
CA PHE A 66 5.46 0.04 -5.02
C PHE A 66 4.06 0.10 -5.62
N ARG A 67 3.95 -0.38 -6.86
CA ARG A 67 2.65 -0.65 -7.50
C ARG A 67 2.06 -1.94 -6.93
N VAL A 68 0.79 -2.17 -7.22
CA VAL A 68 0.10 -3.42 -6.85
C VAL A 68 0.85 -4.61 -7.45
N ALA A 69 1.06 -5.66 -6.65
CA ALA A 69 1.54 -6.95 -7.13
C ALA A 69 0.40 -7.97 -7.05
N ALA A 70 0.29 -8.82 -8.06
CA ALA A 70 -0.72 -9.86 -8.18
C ALA A 70 -0.10 -11.13 -8.78
N TYR A 71 -0.78 -12.26 -8.69
CA TYR A 71 -0.28 -13.52 -9.26
C TYR A 71 -0.46 -13.50 -10.78
N ASP A 72 0.64 -13.50 -11.52
CA ASP A 72 0.66 -13.51 -12.97
C ASP A 72 0.62 -14.95 -13.49
N THR A 73 -0.49 -15.30 -14.12
CA THR A 73 -0.77 -16.66 -14.61
C THR A 73 0.08 -17.05 -15.82
N LYS A 74 0.67 -16.09 -16.54
CA LYS A 74 1.53 -16.38 -17.69
C LYS A 74 2.92 -16.82 -17.26
N VAL A 75 3.43 -16.24 -16.17
CA VAL A 75 4.78 -16.53 -15.66
C VAL A 75 4.76 -17.35 -14.36
N ASN A 76 3.58 -17.73 -13.87
CA ASN A 76 3.35 -18.54 -12.68
C ASN A 76 4.09 -18.03 -11.42
N LYS A 77 4.07 -16.70 -11.21
CA LYS A 77 4.68 -16.06 -10.04
C LYS A 77 4.04 -14.70 -9.76
N MET A 78 4.34 -14.13 -8.60
CA MET A 78 3.96 -12.76 -8.29
C MET A 78 4.70 -11.78 -9.21
N ALA A 79 3.97 -10.85 -9.80
CA ALA A 79 4.52 -9.76 -10.60
C ALA A 79 3.75 -8.46 -10.33
N PHE A 80 4.32 -7.32 -10.70
CA PHE A 80 3.58 -6.06 -10.66
C PHE A 80 2.43 -6.10 -11.66
N PHE A 81 1.25 -5.71 -11.19
CA PHE A 81 0.04 -5.64 -11.99
C PHE A 81 0.24 -4.70 -13.17
N ASP A 82 -0.18 -5.16 -14.33
CA ASP A 82 -0.10 -4.44 -15.59
C ASP A 82 -1.52 -4.28 -16.17
N PRO A 83 -2.08 -3.05 -16.19
CA PRO A 83 -3.44 -2.81 -16.64
C PRO A 83 -3.73 -3.25 -18.07
N SER A 84 -2.73 -3.26 -18.97
CA SER A 84 -2.94 -3.66 -20.38
C SER A 84 -3.17 -5.15 -20.57
N ARG A 85 -2.89 -5.96 -19.56
CA ARG A 85 -3.06 -7.42 -19.56
C ARG A 85 -3.72 -7.90 -18.26
N SER A 86 -4.70 -7.13 -17.78
CA SER A 86 -5.35 -7.35 -16.48
C SER A 86 -5.94 -8.76 -16.31
N GLN A 87 -6.40 -9.38 -17.39
CA GLN A 87 -6.92 -10.76 -17.41
C GLN A 87 -5.88 -11.83 -17.05
N ASP A 88 -4.58 -11.53 -17.21
CA ASP A 88 -3.51 -12.47 -16.90
C ASP A 88 -3.18 -12.51 -15.39
N PHE A 89 -3.77 -11.59 -14.60
CA PHE A 89 -3.51 -11.46 -13.17
C PHE A 89 -4.66 -11.97 -12.32
N LEU A 90 -4.32 -12.79 -11.33
CA LEU A 90 -5.25 -13.23 -10.29
C LEU A 90 -5.01 -12.43 -9.01
N PHE A 91 -6.08 -11.80 -8.53
CA PHE A 91 -6.17 -11.21 -7.20
C PHE A 91 -6.75 -12.24 -6.23
N ILE A 92 -5.98 -12.56 -5.19
CA ILE A 92 -6.34 -13.51 -4.14
C ILE A 92 -6.43 -12.70 -2.84
N SER A 93 -7.65 -12.41 -2.40
CA SER A 93 -7.91 -11.72 -1.14
C SER A 93 -7.88 -12.71 0.02
N GLY A 94 -7.86 -12.23 1.27
CA GLY A 94 -7.92 -13.12 2.45
C GLY A 94 -9.21 -13.95 2.58
N THR A 95 -10.25 -13.65 1.78
CA THR A 95 -11.51 -14.42 1.77
C THR A 95 -11.52 -15.52 0.72
N LYS A 96 -10.77 -15.35 -0.38
CA LYS A 96 -10.75 -16.29 -1.51
C LYS A 96 -9.74 -17.39 -1.26
#